data_AF-A0A1V2B7H4-F1
#
_entry.id   AF-A0A1V2B7H4-F1
#
_cell.length_a   1.000
_cell.length_b   1.000
_cell.length_c   1.000
_cell.angle_alpha   90.00
_cell.angle_beta   90.00
_cell.angle_gamma   90.00
#
_symmetry.space_group_name_H-M   'P 1'
#
loop_
_entity.id
_entity.type
_entity.pdbx_description
1 polymer ?
#
loop_
_entity_poly.entity_id
_entity_poly.type
_entity_poly.pdbx_seq_one_letter_code
_entity_poly.pdbx_strand_id
1 'polypeptide(L)'
;MIEIQQINERIAAEHYNDANSCFELRMMLMDAASLLTAKQISNLRQGRDPHVSMILLQAFRNVKQYYFLLEKTKDMDLACYNKTKDAVVAELDSLCQQLKGNVFQLPEENISALKIAQ
;
A
#
# COMPACT_ATOMS: atom_id res chain seq x y z
N MET A 1 -4.94 -0.78 9.61
CA MET A 1 -5.55 0.38 8.94
C MET A 1 -4.92 1.68 9.42
N ILE A 2 -4.92 1.95 10.74
CA ILE A 2 -4.28 3.16 11.32
C ILE A 2 -2.83 3.32 10.87
N GLU A 3 -2.01 2.26 10.92
CA GLU A 3 -0.59 2.37 10.53
C GLU A 3 -0.38 2.72 9.04
N ILE A 4 -1.25 2.23 8.13
CA ILE A 4 -1.17 2.55 6.69
C ILE A 4 -1.55 4.03 6.48
N GLN A 5 -2.54 4.51 7.23
CA GLN A 5 -2.93 5.91 7.18
C GLN A 5 -1.83 6.82 7.76
N GLN A 6 -1.21 6.44 8.87
CA GLN A 6 -0.10 7.18 9.48
C GLN A 6 1.11 7.31 8.55
N ILE A 7 1.48 6.24 7.84
CA ILE A 7 2.57 6.34 6.87
C ILE A 7 2.17 7.19 5.66
N ASN A 8 0.91 7.14 5.23
CA ASN A 8 0.43 7.99 4.17
C ASN A 8 0.50 9.49 4.54
N GLU A 9 0.02 9.84 5.74
CA GLU A 9 0.08 11.21 6.26
C GLU A 9 1.52 11.72 6.37
N ARG A 10 2.46 10.85 6.79
CA ARG A 10 3.90 11.17 6.81
C ARG A 10 4.45 11.46 5.41
N ILE A 11 4.12 10.63 4.42
CA ILE A 11 4.55 10.83 3.03
C ILE A 11 3.93 12.11 2.45
N ALA A 12 2.65 12.38 2.74
CA ALA A 12 1.95 13.56 2.24
C ALA A 12 2.59 14.86 2.77
N ALA A 13 2.98 14.86 4.05
CA ALA A 13 3.63 15.98 4.72
C ALA A 13 5.10 16.18 4.33
N GLU A 14 5.71 15.23 3.61
CA GLU A 14 7.10 15.32 3.19
C GLU A 14 7.27 16.36 2.07
N HIS A 15 8.37 17.12 2.09
CA HIS A 15 8.59 18.23 1.19
C HIS A 15 9.93 18.11 0.49
N TYR A 16 9.98 18.55 -0.77
CA TYR A 16 11.24 18.65 -1.48
C TYR A 16 12.03 19.85 -0.95
N ASN A 17 13.15 19.59 -0.28
CA ASN A 17 14.00 20.61 0.33
C ASN A 17 15.37 20.68 -0.33
N ASP A 18 15.99 19.52 -0.59
CA ASP A 18 17.35 19.44 -1.13
C ASP A 18 17.58 18.14 -1.92
N ALA A 19 18.84 17.88 -2.28
CA ALA A 19 19.22 16.70 -3.05
C ALA A 19 18.94 15.37 -2.32
N ASN A 20 18.78 15.37 -0.99
CA ASN A 20 18.48 14.18 -0.20
C ASN A 20 16.98 13.86 -0.16
N SER A 21 16.10 14.78 -0.54
CA SER A 21 14.65 14.55 -0.45
C SER A 21 14.19 13.30 -1.22
N CYS A 22 14.81 12.98 -2.37
CA CYS A 22 14.55 11.72 -3.07
C CYS A 22 14.97 10.48 -2.28
N PHE A 23 16.09 10.54 -1.55
CA PHE A 23 16.53 9.48 -0.66
C PHE A 23 15.55 9.31 0.51
N GLU A 24 15.14 10.40 1.14
CA GLU A 24 14.20 10.41 2.26
C GLU A 24 12.84 9.82 1.85
N LEU A 25 12.30 10.25 0.70
CA LEU A 25 11.07 9.69 0.18
C LEU A 25 11.21 8.18 -0.09
N ARG A 26 12.33 7.72 -0.66
CA ARG A 26 12.59 6.27 -0.85
C ARG A 26 12.60 5.50 0.47
N MET A 27 13.16 6.05 1.54
CA MET A 27 13.12 5.42 2.86
C MET A 27 11.67 5.26 3.36
N MET A 28 10.84 6.29 3.19
CA MET A 28 9.42 6.20 3.53
C MET A 28 8.66 5.17 2.67
N LEU A 29 9.00 5.05 1.38
CA LEU A 29 8.42 4.02 0.51
C LEU A 29 8.85 2.60 0.94
N MET A 30 10.08 2.42 1.43
CA MET A 30 10.54 1.15 1.96
C MET A 30 9.79 0.77 3.24
N ASP A 31 9.54 1.74 4.14
CA ASP A 31 8.72 1.54 5.34
C ASP A 31 7.28 1.13 4.95
N ALA A 32 6.68 1.80 3.96
CA ALA A 32 5.35 1.48 3.47
C ALA A 32 5.29 0.07 2.87
N ALA A 33 6.26 -0.28 2.03
CA ALA A 33 6.37 -1.61 1.43
C ALA A 33 6.51 -2.72 2.49
N SER A 34 7.31 -2.47 3.53
CA SER A 34 7.51 -3.39 4.65
C SER A 34 6.21 -3.59 5.44
N LEU A 35 5.50 -2.50 5.75
CA LEU A 35 4.21 -2.54 6.42
C LEU A 35 3.15 -3.31 5.61
N LEU A 36 3.04 -3.03 4.31
CA LEU A 36 2.09 -3.71 3.42
C LEU A 36 2.35 -5.22 3.36
N THR A 37 3.62 -5.61 3.26
CA THR A 37 4.04 -7.02 3.27
C THR A 37 3.71 -7.68 4.61
N ALA A 38 3.99 -7.02 5.73
CA ALA A 38 3.67 -7.53 7.06
C ALA A 38 2.16 -7.73 7.26
N LYS A 39 1.34 -6.78 6.79
CA LYS A 39 -0.12 -6.90 6.82
C LYS A 39 -0.62 -8.03 5.93
N GLN A 40 -0.07 -8.19 4.72
CA GLN A 40 -0.42 -9.28 3.82
C GLN A 40 -0.12 -10.65 4.45
N ILE A 41 1.09 -10.83 5.00
CA ILE A 41 1.50 -12.07 5.67
C ILE A 41 0.59 -12.36 6.87
N SER A 42 0.28 -11.34 7.68
CA SER A 42 -0.65 -11.48 8.81
C SER A 42 -2.05 -11.89 8.35
N ASN A 43 -2.56 -11.32 7.25
CA ASN A 43 -3.87 -11.65 6.69
C ASN A 43 -3.94 -13.11 6.25
N LEU A 44 -2.91 -13.58 5.52
CA LEU A 44 -2.80 -14.98 5.09
C LEU A 44 -2.71 -15.95 6.26
N ARG A 45 -1.88 -15.65 7.27
CA ARG A 45 -1.70 -16.52 8.46
C ARG A 45 -2.97 -16.68 9.27
N GLN A 46 -3.82 -15.66 9.29
CA GLN A 46 -5.06 -15.66 10.05
C GLN A 46 -6.24 -16.22 9.26
N GLY A 47 -6.02 -16.71 8.03
CA GLY A 47 -7.09 -17.24 7.18
C GLY A 47 -8.17 -16.20 6.84
N ARG A 48 -7.80 -14.92 6.81
CA ARG A 48 -8.71 -13.81 6.49
C ARG A 48 -8.95 -13.73 4.99
N ASP A 49 -9.88 -12.85 4.61
CA ASP A 49 -10.31 -12.61 3.24
C ASP A 49 -9.12 -12.55 2.24
N PRO A 50 -9.04 -13.49 1.28
CA PRO A 50 -8.01 -13.50 0.24
C PRO A 50 -7.98 -12.22 -0.62
N HIS A 51 -9.13 -11.55 -0.77
CA HIS A 51 -9.20 -10.29 -1.50
C HIS A 51 -8.38 -9.20 -0.81
N VAL A 52 -8.41 -9.13 0.52
CA VAL A 52 -7.56 -8.22 1.31
C VAL A 52 -6.07 -8.51 1.08
N SER A 53 -5.66 -9.78 1.02
CA SER A 53 -4.27 -10.13 0.68
C SER A 53 -3.87 -9.67 -0.72
N MET A 54 -4.79 -9.76 -1.68
CA MET A 54 -4.54 -9.37 -3.07
C MET A 54 -4.37 -7.85 -3.21
N ILE A 55 -5.24 -7.04 -2.59
CA ILE A 55 -5.13 -5.58 -2.65
C ILE A 55 -3.87 -5.07 -1.91
N LEU A 56 -3.49 -5.70 -0.79
CA LEU A 56 -2.24 -5.37 -0.08
C LEU A 56 -1.00 -5.68 -0.94
N LEU A 57 -1.01 -6.82 -1.63
CA LEU A 57 0.08 -7.20 -2.54
C LEU A 57 0.16 -6.26 -3.75
N GLN A 58 -0.98 -5.83 -4.29
CA GLN A 58 -1.02 -4.88 -5.40
C GLN A 58 -0.45 -3.53 -4.98
N ALA A 59 -0.88 -2.98 -3.84
CA ALA A 59 -0.34 -1.75 -3.30
C ALA A 59 1.18 -1.86 -3.04
N PHE A 60 1.65 -2.99 -2.50
CA PHE A 60 3.09 -3.23 -2.32
C PHE A 60 3.86 -3.15 -3.66
N ARG A 61 3.33 -3.77 -4.72
CA ARG A 61 3.96 -3.72 -6.05
C ARG A 61 4.03 -2.28 -6.58
N ASN A 62 2.97 -1.51 -6.40
CA ASN A 62 2.89 -0.11 -6.82
C ASN A 62 3.92 0.75 -6.05
N VAL A 63 3.94 0.66 -4.71
CA VAL A 63 4.93 1.36 -3.86
C VAL A 63 6.37 0.98 -4.25
N LYS A 64 6.64 -0.29 -4.54
CA LYS A 64 7.95 -0.75 -5.00
C LYS A 64 8.34 -0.16 -6.36
N GLN A 65 7.38 0.00 -7.28
CA GLN A 65 7.64 0.65 -8.57
C GLN A 65 8.00 2.12 -8.39
N TYR A 66 7.31 2.84 -7.50
CA TYR A 66 7.61 4.23 -7.17
C TYR A 66 8.98 4.39 -6.51
N TYR A 67 9.38 3.46 -5.65
CA TYR A 67 10.74 3.40 -5.09
C TYR A 67 11.80 3.33 -6.20
N PHE A 68 11.63 2.43 -7.16
CA PHE A 68 12.59 2.27 -8.26
C PHE A 68 12.57 3.43 -9.25
N LEU A 69 11.43 4.12 -9.38
CA LEU A 69 11.36 5.35 -10.15
C LEU A 69 12.31 6.38 -9.55
N LEU A 70 12.17 6.67 -8.24
CA LEU A 70 13.04 7.62 -7.54
C LEU A 70 14.52 7.22 -7.56
N GLU A 71 14.83 5.92 -7.48
CA GLU A 71 16.21 5.44 -7.55
C GLU A 71 16.89 5.69 -8.90
N LYS A 72 16.12 5.71 -9.99
CA LYS A 72 16.63 5.93 -11.35
C LYS A 72 16.61 7.38 -11.79
N THR A 73 15.93 8.23 -11.03
CA THR A 73 15.81 9.65 -11.31
C THR A 73 17.12 10.36 -10.98
N LYS A 74 17.49 11.37 -11.77
CA LYS A 74 18.65 12.22 -11.49
C LYS A 74 18.42 12.96 -10.18
N ASP A 75 19.50 13.19 -9.44
CA ASP A 75 19.47 14.07 -8.29
C ASP A 75 18.91 15.43 -8.69
N MET A 76 18.05 15.96 -7.82
CA MET A 76 17.36 17.24 -7.97
C MET A 76 16.19 17.38 -8.95
N ASP A 77 15.59 16.28 -9.39
CA ASP A 77 14.34 16.33 -10.17
C ASP A 77 13.10 16.53 -9.28
N LEU A 78 12.81 17.79 -8.95
CA LEU A 78 11.62 18.20 -8.19
C LEU A 78 10.30 17.70 -8.81
N ALA A 79 10.21 17.68 -10.14
CA ALA A 79 8.99 17.29 -10.83
C ALA A 79 8.73 15.79 -10.68
N CYS A 80 9.77 14.97 -10.84
CA CYS A 80 9.69 13.54 -10.59
C CYS A 80 9.38 13.23 -9.11
N TYR A 81 10.02 13.93 -8.18
CA TYR A 81 9.75 13.78 -6.75
C TYR A 81 8.27 14.04 -6.46
N ASN A 82 7.73 15.20 -6.84
CA ASN A 82 6.34 15.57 -6.54
C ASN A 82 5.36 14.59 -7.17
N LYS A 83 5.57 14.25 -8.46
CA LYS A 83 4.73 13.29 -9.16
C LYS A 83 4.71 11.92 -8.47
N THR A 84 5.87 11.46 -8.00
CA THR A 84 5.96 10.18 -7.31
C THR A 84 5.28 10.24 -5.95
N LYS A 85 5.51 11.31 -5.19
CA LYS A 85 4.88 11.53 -3.88
C LYS A 85 3.36 11.51 -4.01
N ASP A 86 2.80 12.31 -4.93
CA ASP A 86 1.35 12.41 -5.13
C ASP A 86 0.75 11.05 -5.56
N ALA A 87 1.45 10.33 -6.43
CA ALA A 87 1.00 9.00 -6.88
C ALA A 87 0.98 7.98 -5.74
N VAL A 88 2.01 7.95 -4.89
CA VAL A 88 2.05 7.08 -3.71
C VAL A 88 0.94 7.45 -2.72
N VAL A 89 0.72 8.75 -2.49
CA VAL A 89 -0.31 9.21 -1.55
C VAL A 89 -1.70 8.77 -2.02
N ALA A 90 -1.99 8.96 -3.30
CA ALA A 90 -3.25 8.51 -3.90
C ALA A 90 -3.43 6.98 -3.83
N GLU A 91 -2.36 6.22 -4.05
CA GLU A 91 -2.38 4.76 -3.95
C GLU A 91 -2.70 4.30 -2.51
N LEU A 92 -2.05 4.88 -1.51
CA LEU A 92 -2.25 4.52 -0.10
C LEU A 92 -3.62 4.97 0.42
N ASP A 93 -4.12 6.14 -0.02
CA ASP A 93 -5.48 6.58 0.29
C ASP A 93 -6.53 5.65 -0.32
N SER A 94 -6.35 5.29 -1.60
CA SER A 94 -7.23 4.32 -2.28
C SER A 94 -7.24 2.98 -1.55
N LEU A 95 -6.07 2.47 -1.15
CA LEU A 95 -5.98 1.26 -0.34
C LEU A 95 -6.70 1.41 1.00
N CYS A 96 -6.52 2.52 1.71
CA CYS A 96 -7.23 2.80 2.95
C CYS A 96 -8.75 2.81 2.77
N GLN A 97 -9.25 3.38 1.67
CA GLN A 97 -10.67 3.36 1.33
C GLN A 97 -11.17 1.95 1.02
N GLN A 98 -10.43 1.16 0.23
CA GLN A 98 -10.78 -0.23 -0.08
C GLN A 98 -10.83 -1.10 1.19
N LEU A 99 -9.85 -0.94 2.09
CA LEU A 99 -9.81 -1.67 3.36
C LEU A 99 -10.93 -1.24 4.32
N LYS A 100 -11.37 0.01 4.27
CA LYS A 100 -12.55 0.51 5.02
C LYS A 100 -13.86 0.03 4.39
N GLY A 101 -13.93 -0.03 3.06
CA GLY A 101 -15.09 -0.46 2.26
C GLY A 101 -15.36 -1.97 2.31
N ASN A 102 -14.34 -2.79 2.55
CA ASN A 102 -14.48 -4.25 2.75
C ASN A 102 -15.07 -4.63 4.14
N VAL A 103 -15.71 -3.68 4.84
CA VAL A 103 -16.62 -3.93 5.97
C VAL A 103 -18.06 -4.24 5.47
N PHE A 104 -18.33 -4.15 4.16
CA PHE A 104 -19.61 -4.59 3.60
C PHE A 104 -19.61 -6.09 3.29
N GLN A 105 -20.21 -6.85 4.22
CA GLN A 105 -20.99 -8.08 4.00
C GLN A 105 -20.50 -9.03 2.89
N LEU A 106 -19.79 -10.09 3.29
CA LEU A 106 -20.02 -11.38 2.62
C LEU A 106 -21.50 -11.75 2.85
N PRO A 107 -22.29 -12.03 1.80
CA PRO A 107 -23.54 -12.73 2.00
C PRO A 107 -23.20 -14.07 2.66
N GLU A 108 -23.84 -14.36 3.79
CA GLU A 108 -23.94 -15.73 4.31
C GLU A 108 -24.75 -16.58 3.34
N GLU A 109 -24.21 -16.87 2.16
CA GLU A 109 -24.81 -17.85 1.26
C GLU A 109 -23.76 -18.88 0.85
N ASN A 110 -24.06 -20.12 1.27
CA ASN A 110 -23.46 -21.39 0.86
C ASN A 110 -22.28 -21.98 1.64
N ILE A 111 -22.37 -21.97 2.98
CA ILE A 111 -21.74 -23.05 3.79
C ILE A 111 -22.50 -24.39 3.60
N SER A 112 -23.73 -24.35 3.09
CA SER A 112 -24.56 -25.53 2.82
C SER A 112 -24.20 -26.29 1.53
N ALA A 113 -23.46 -25.68 0.60
CA ALA A 113 -23.16 -26.30 -0.70
C ALA A 113 -21.92 -27.22 -0.70
N LEU A 114 -21.18 -27.31 0.41
CA LEU A 114 -20.00 -28.18 0.54
C LEU A 114 -20.32 -29.56 1.13
N LYS A 115 -21.60 -29.86 1.39
CA LYS A 115 -22.05 -31.23 1.66
C LYS A 115 -22.84 -31.72 0.44
N ILE A 116 -22.17 -32.31 -0.54
CA ILE A 116 -22.56 -33.51 -1.29
C ILE A 116 -21.41 -33.83 -2.24
N ALA A 117 -20.64 -34.84 -1.88
CA ALA A 117 -20.05 -35.84 -2.76
C ALA A 117 -19.49 -36.93 -1.84
N GLN A 118 -20.41 -37.78 -1.35
CA GLN A 118 -20.07 -39.14 -0.93
C GLN A 118 -19.88 -40.00 -2.18
#